data_AF-A0A2G6ALJ1-F1
#
_entry.id   AF-A0A2G6ALJ1-F1
#
_cell.length_a   1.000
_cell.length_b   1.000
_cell.length_c   1.000
_cell.angle_alpha   90.00
_cell.angle_beta   90.00
_cell.angle_gamma   90.00
#
_symmetry.space_group_name_H-M   'P 1'
#
loop_
_entity.id
_entity.type
_entity.pdbx_description
1 polymer ?
#
loop_
_entity_poly.entity_id
_entity_poly.type
_entity_poly.pdbx_seq_one_letter_code
_entity_poly.pdbx_strand_id
1 'polypeptide(L)' 'MSARDLDEYLVVEIKRQQVINVTKKDQLFTIETDDEKVYQSKKVFLATGLKEKLLDIYRISHFYGTSIFN' A
#
# COMPACT_ATOMS: atom_id res chain seq x y z
N MET A 1 -10.80 -12.38 -1.67
CA MET A 1 -10.72 -12.32 -0.21
C MET A 1 -11.01 -10.90 0.21
N SER A 2 -12.13 -10.70 0.90
CA SER A 2 -12.57 -9.39 1.37
C SER A 2 -11.95 -9.11 2.74
N ALA A 3 -11.85 -7.84 3.13
CA ALA A 3 -11.35 -7.47 4.47
C ALA A 3 -12.13 -8.15 5.61
N ARG A 4 -13.38 -8.59 5.37
CA ARG A 4 -14.21 -9.32 6.33
C ARG A 4 -13.77 -10.75 6.58
N ASP A 5 -13.01 -11.36 5.66
CA ASP A 5 -12.56 -12.75 5.77
C ASP A 5 -11.33 -12.88 6.70
N LEU A 6 -10.67 -11.76 7.04
CA LEU A 6 -9.45 -11.74 7.86
C LEU A 6 -9.72 -11.63 9.37
N ASP A 7 -10.90 -11.19 9.78
CA ASP A 7 -11.25 -11.02 11.20
C ASP A 7 -11.39 -12.37 11.94
N GLU A 8 -11.60 -13.49 11.23
CA GLU A 8 -11.60 -14.83 11.85
C GLU A 8 -10.21 -15.26 12.34
N TYR A 9 -9.13 -14.63 11.83
CA TYR A 9 -7.77 -14.83 12.34
C TYR A 9 -7.46 -13.78 13.40
N LEU A 10 -7.62 -14.18 14.67
CA LEU A 10 -7.48 -13.41 15.92
C LEU A 10 -6.18 -12.57 16.12
N VAL A 11 -5.28 -12.49 15.15
CA VAL A 11 -3.96 -11.83 15.27
C VAL A 11 -3.69 -10.82 14.14
N VAL A 12 -4.72 -10.39 13.41
CA VAL A 12 -4.58 -9.40 12.33
C VAL A 12 -5.07 -8.03 12.79
N GLU A 13 -4.25 -7.00 12.55
CA GLU A 13 -4.65 -5.61 12.74
C GLU A 13 -4.60 -4.87 11.40
N ILE A 14 -5.69 -4.21 11.04
CA ILE A 14 -5.78 -3.40 9.82
C ILE A 14 -5.63 -1.92 10.18
N LYS A 15 -4.58 -1.29 9.66
CA LYS A 15 -4.34 0.16 9.77
C LYS A 15 -4.56 0.84 8.43
N ARG A 16 -5.40 1.87 8.39
CA ARG A 16 -5.58 2.72 7.19
C ARG A 16 -4.61 3.91 7.26
N GLN A 17 -3.36 3.66 6.94
CA GLN A 17 -2.27 4.65 6.96
C GLN A 17 -1.38 4.48 5.73
N GLN A 18 -0.75 5.55 5.27
CA GLN A 18 0.20 5.47 4.17
C GLN A 18 1.60 5.23 4.71
N VAL A 19 2.22 4.11 4.32
CA VAL A 19 3.64 3.86 4.60
C VAL A 19 4.48 4.74 3.69
N ILE A 20 5.36 5.55 4.28
CA ILE A 20 6.26 6.47 3.55
C ILE A 20 7.70 5.95 3.50
N ASN A 21 8.12 5.13 4.47
CA ASN A 21 9.46 4.57 4.50
C ASN A 21 9.49 3.20 5.19
N VAL A 22 10.37 2.31 4.70
CA VAL A 22 10.65 1.01 5.31
C VAL A 22 12.16 0.81 5.34
N THR A 23 12.73 0.77 6.54
CA THR A 23 14.17 0.59 6.75
C THR A 23 14.44 -0.67 7.55
N LYS A 24 15.40 -1.49 7.12
CA LYS A 24 15.88 -2.63 7.92
C LYS A 24 17.02 -2.18 8.84
N LYS A 25 16.84 -2.35 10.16
CA LYS A 25 17.88 -2.18 11.17
C LYS A 25 18.05 -3.49 11.91
N ASP A 26 19.24 -4.08 11.82
CA ASP A 26 19.56 -5.39 12.39
C ASP A 26 18.58 -6.50 11.93
N GLN A 27 17.84 -7.07 12.89
CA GLN A 27 16.87 -8.16 12.66
C GLN A 27 15.43 -7.67 12.47
N LEU A 28 15.17 -6.36 12.54
CA LEU A 28 13.84 -5.78 12.45
C LEU A 28 13.73 -4.78 11.30
N PHE A 29 12.53 -4.62 10.79
CA PHE A 29 12.13 -3.55 9.91
C PHE A 29 11.40 -2.49 10.71
N THR A 30 11.82 -1.23 10.53
CA THR A 30 11.11 -0.05 10.98
C THR A 30 10.28 0.47 9.82
N ILE A 31 8.99 0.66 10.04
CA ILE A 31 8.01 1.15 9.07
C ILE A 31 7.48 2.48 9.57
N GLU A 32 7.68 3.54 8.80
CA GLU A 32 7.26 4.90 9.13
C GLU A 32 6.06 5.26 8.25
N THR A 33 5.03 5.83 8.87
CA THR A 33 3.81 6.28 8.18
C THR A 33 3.74 7.79 8.06
N ASP A 34 2.86 8.26 7.18
CA ASP A 34 2.58 9.67 6.92
C ASP A 34 2.06 10.43 8.14
N ASP A 35 1.42 9.73 9.08
CA ASP A 35 0.92 10.28 10.34
C ASP A 35 1.89 10.12 11.52
N GLU A 36 3.20 10.08 11.23
CA GLU A 36 4.31 10.00 12.19
C GLU A 36 4.31 8.76 13.09
N LYS A 37 3.46 7.75 12.82
CA LYS A 37 3.49 6.49 13.56
C LYS A 37 4.63 5.60 13.05
N VAL A 38 5.15 4.80 13.97
CA VAL A 38 6.26 3.87 13.72
C VAL A 38 5.85 2.47 14.13
N TYR A 39 6.04 1.51 13.22
CA TYR A 39 5.80 0.09 13.45
C TYR A 39 7.11 -0.69 13.31
N GLN A 40 7.19 -1.82 14.03
CA GLN A 40 8.31 -2.75 13.93
C GLN A 40 7.83 -4.14 13.56
N SER A 41 8.58 -4.81 12.68
CA SER A 41 8.29 -6.18 12.27
C SER A 41 9.57 -6.98 12.00
N LYS A 42 9.50 -8.31 12.12
CA LYS A 42 10.60 -9.21 11.74
C LYS A 42 10.68 -9.43 10.22
N LYS A 43 9.55 -9.31 9.52
CA LYS A 43 9.40 -9.58 8.09
C LYS A 43 8.40 -8.58 7.49
N VAL A 44 8.64 -8.17 6.25
CA VAL A 44 7.78 -7.28 5.49
C VAL A 44 7.41 -7.95 4.16
N PHE A 45 6.12 -7.93 3.81
CA PHE A 45 5.62 -8.32 2.50
C PHE A 45 5.14 -7.06 1.78
N LEU A 46 5.69 -6.80 0.59
CA LEU A 46 5.28 -5.66 -0.23
C LEU A 46 4.20 -6.12 -1.21
N ALA A 47 2.99 -5.62 -1.00
CA ALA A 47 1.83 -5.88 -1.86
C ALA A 47 1.15 -4.55 -2.27
N THR A 48 1.95 -3.51 -2.53
CA THR A 48 1.47 -2.14 -2.81
C THR A 48 0.90 -1.94 -4.22
N GLY A 49 0.94 -2.98 -5.07
CA GLY A 49 0.56 -2.88 -6.47
C GLY A 49 1.52 -2.01 -7.29
N LEU A 50 1.05 -1.60 -8.47
CA LEU A 50 1.76 -0.73 -9.40
C LEU A 50 0.86 0.47 -9.74
N LYS A 51 1.47 1.60 -10.09
CA LYS A 51 0.77 2.77 -10.63
C LYS A 51 1.27 3.04 -12.04
N GLU A 52 0.36 3.16 -12.98
CA GLU A 52 0.71 3.39 -14.37
C GLU A 52 1.17 4.84 -14.59
N LYS A 53 2.18 4.99 -15.44
CA LYS A 53 2.64 6.29 -15.90
C LYS A 53 1.85 6.66 -17.15
N LEU A 54 0.90 7.58 -17.01
CA LEU A 54 0.14 8.09 -18.14
C LEU A 54 1.02 9.00 -19.01
N LEU A 55 0.77 9.00 -20.32
CA LEU A 55 1.39 9.94 -21.26
C LEU A 55 1.01 11.38 -20.89
N ASP A 56 1.91 12.33 -21.11
CA ASP A 56 1.62 13.74 -20.88
C ASP A 56 0.83 14.33 -22.07
N ILE A 57 -0.41 13.86 -22.22
CA ILE A 57 -1.35 14.30 -23.25
C ILE A 57 -2.56 14.90 -22.54
N TYR A 58 -3.00 16.06 -23.01
CA TYR A 58 -4.13 16.78 -22.44
C TYR A 58 -5.35 15.85 -22.25
N ARG A 59 -5.83 15.76 -21.00
CA ARG A 59 -7.00 14.98 -20.56
C ARG A 59 -6.91 13.46 -20.65
N ILE A 60 -5.76 12.84 -20.93
CA ILE A 60 -5.69 11.36 -21.02
C ILE A 60 -6.19 10.65 -19.74
N SER A 61 -5.96 11.25 -18.57
CA SER A 61 -6.42 10.75 -17.27
C SER A 61 -7.94 10.71 -17.13
N HIS A 62 -8.69 11.53 -17.87
CA HIS A 62 -10.15 11.54 -17.82
C HIS A 62 -10.77 10.34 -18.57
N PHE A 63 -10.02 9.76 -19.51
CA PHE A 63 -10.47 8.66 -20.35
C PHE A 63 -9.89 7.30 -19.91
N TYR A 64 -8.89 7.31 -19.03
CA TYR A 64 -8.22 6.13 -18.52
C TYR A 64 -9.14 5.34 -17.57
N GLY A 65 -9.43 4.07 -17.87
CA GLY A 65 -10.33 3.23 -17.08
C GLY A 65 -11.83 3.46 -17.31
N THR A 66 -12.18 4.30 -18.28
CA THR A 66 -13.58 4.52 -18.72
C THR A 66 -13.76 4.12 -20.18
N SER A 67 -13.09 4.84 -21.09
CA SER A 67 -13.18 4.65 -22.54
C SER A 67 -11.90 4.11 -23.16
N ILE A 68 -10.76 4.23 -22.47
CA ILE A 68 -9.52 3.57 -22.82
C ILE A 68 -9.38 2.36 -21.88
N PHE A 69 -9.22 1.17 -22.47
CA PHE A 69 -9.17 -0.16 -21.82
C PHE A 69 -10.49 -0.79 -21.35
N ASN A 70 -11.64 -0.39 -21.93
CA ASN A 70 -12.91 -1.09 -21.75
C ASN A 70 -13.07 -2.28 -22.72
#